data_AF-A0A522A7Z9-F1
#
_entry.id   AF-A0A522A7Z9-F1
#
_cell.length_a   1.000
_cell.length_b   1.000
_cell.length_c   1.000
_cell.angle_alpha   90.00
_cell.angle_beta   90.00
_cell.angle_gamma   90.00
#
_symmetry.space_group_name_H-M   'P 1'
#
loop_
_entity.id
_entity.type
_entity.pdbx_description
1 polymer ?
#
loop_
_entity_poly.entity_id
_entity_poly.type
_entity_poly.pdbx_seq_one_letter_code
_entity_poly.pdbx_strand_id
1 'polypeptide(L)'
;MASKISRLWDLLPASIRGMAQRLHQQLAAFLRKKRGDLTYAQFARKTGLSDSTLHRLEMGEQNVTLKTIEQLCDRLKCGVSDIFE
;
A
#
# COMPACT_ATOMS: atom_id res chain seq x y z
N MET A 1 15.21 5.38 -12.45
CA MET A 1 14.96 4.52 -13.62
C MET A 1 13.48 4.14 -13.63
N ALA A 2 12.65 4.86 -14.38
CA ALA A 2 11.21 4.57 -14.45
C ALA A 2 11.02 3.25 -15.23
N SER A 3 10.52 2.23 -14.56
CA SER A 3 10.22 0.92 -15.16
C SER A 3 9.31 1.10 -16.38
N LYS A 4 9.49 0.28 -17.43
CA LYS A 4 8.72 0.30 -18.70
C LYS A 4 7.19 0.31 -18.48
N ILE A 5 6.73 -0.22 -17.35
CA ILE A 5 5.31 -0.24 -16.95
C ILE A 5 4.79 1.15 -16.56
N SER A 6 5.66 2.05 -16.07
CA SER A 6 5.29 3.40 -15.63
C SER A 6 4.68 4.25 -16.75
N ARG A 7 5.14 4.10 -17.99
CA ARG A 7 4.64 4.84 -19.16
C ARG A 7 3.35 4.27 -19.74
N LEU A 8 3.00 3.03 -19.38
CA LEU A 8 1.76 2.40 -19.85
C LEU A 8 0.54 2.93 -19.08
N TRP A 9 0.72 3.37 -17.83
CA TRP A 9 -0.34 4.03 -17.06
C TRP A 9 -0.81 5.33 -17.71
N ASP A 10 0.09 6.04 -18.41
CA ASP A 10 -0.24 7.29 -19.11
C ASP A 10 -1.22 7.07 -20.28
N LEU A 11 -1.26 5.86 -20.82
CA LEU A 11 -2.09 5.46 -21.97
C LEU A 11 -3.42 4.82 -21.57
N LEU A 12 -3.64 4.54 -20.28
CA LEU A 12 -4.89 3.94 -19.81
C LEU A 12 -6.02 4.98 -19.72
N PRO A 13 -7.29 4.58 -19.93
CA PRO A 13 -8.42 5.48 -19.71
C PRO A 13 -8.39 6.11 -18.30
N ALA A 14 -8.82 7.36 -18.18
CA ALA A 14 -8.83 8.09 -16.91
C ALA A 14 -9.61 7.33 -15.80
N SER A 15 -10.63 6.55 -16.18
CA SER A 15 -11.39 5.68 -15.28
C SER A 15 -10.52 4.60 -14.60
N ILE A 16 -9.63 3.93 -15.36
CA ILE A 16 -8.73 2.90 -14.83
C ILE A 16 -7.68 3.51 -13.92
N ARG A 17 -7.12 4.68 -14.30
CA ARG A 17 -6.19 5.44 -13.45
C ARG A 17 -6.84 5.87 -12.14
N GLY A 18 -8.08 6.35 -12.19
CA GLY A 18 -8.85 6.73 -10.99
C GLY A 18 -9.08 5.57 -10.03
N MET A 19 -9.37 4.36 -10.53
CA MET A 19 -9.52 3.19 -9.68
C MET A 19 -8.22 2.78 -8.99
N ALA A 20 -7.11 2.73 -9.73
CA ALA A 20 -5.81 2.38 -9.14
C ALA A 20 -5.41 3.37 -8.05
N GLN A 21 -5.62 4.67 -8.29
CA GLN A 21 -5.39 5.71 -7.28
C GLN A 21 -6.26 5.51 -6.04
N ARG A 22 -7.55 5.18 -6.21
CA ARG A 22 -8.45 4.92 -5.08
C ARG A 22 -7.96 3.76 -4.20
N LEU A 23 -7.55 2.64 -4.81
CA LEU A 23 -7.04 1.48 -4.07
C LEU A 23 -5.75 1.81 -3.30
N HIS A 24 -4.84 2.59 -3.89
CA HIS A 24 -3.64 3.06 -3.19
C HIS A 24 -4.01 3.92 -1.97
N GLN A 25 -5.00 4.83 -2.11
CA GLN A 25 -5.43 5.67 -1.01
C GLN A 25 -6.12 4.89 0.12
N GLN A 26 -6.91 3.87 -0.21
CA GLN A 26 -7.53 2.96 0.77
C GLN A 26 -6.47 2.21 1.59
N LEU A 27 -5.49 1.56 0.92
CA LEU A 27 -4.39 0.89 1.60
C LEU A 27 -3.59 1.86 2.48
N ALA A 28 -3.28 3.04 1.94
CA ALA A 28 -2.56 4.07 2.64
C ALA A 28 -3.28 4.55 3.91
N ALA A 29 -4.60 4.78 3.83
CA ALA A 29 -5.42 5.16 4.98
C ALA A 29 -5.48 4.03 6.02
N PHE A 30 -5.66 2.79 5.57
CA PHE A 30 -5.67 1.62 6.42
C PHE A 30 -4.35 1.46 7.20
N LEU A 31 -3.20 1.58 6.52
CA LEU A 31 -1.89 1.45 7.16
C LEU A 31 -1.63 2.56 8.18
N ARG A 32 -1.98 3.81 7.88
CA ARG A 32 -1.89 4.91 8.85
C ARG A 32 -2.73 4.62 10.09
N LYS A 33 -3.95 4.12 9.92
CA LYS A 33 -4.84 3.74 11.03
C LYS A 33 -4.26 2.59 11.86
N LYS A 34 -3.67 1.57 11.23
CA LYS A 34 -3.07 0.42 11.92
C LYS A 34 -1.73 0.75 12.60
N ARG A 35 -0.97 1.72 12.07
CA ARG A 35 0.26 2.23 12.68
C ARG A 35 -0.05 3.07 13.92
N GLY A 36 -1.03 3.98 13.83
CA GLY A 36 -1.33 4.91 14.92
C GLY A 36 -0.10 5.73 15.30
N ASP A 37 0.21 5.76 16.60
CA ASP A 37 1.35 6.51 17.15
C ASP A 37 2.69 5.75 17.10
N LEU A 38 2.71 4.53 16.54
CA LEU A 38 3.95 3.80 16.36
C LEU A 38 4.87 4.53 15.39
N THR A 39 6.16 4.54 15.72
CA THR A 39 7.19 4.96 14.77
C THR A 39 7.28 3.96 13.62
N TYR A 40 7.80 4.39 12.46
CA TYR A 40 8.00 3.47 11.33
C TYR A 40 8.85 2.26 11.70
N ALA A 41 9.89 2.44 12.52
CA ALA A 41 10.75 1.34 12.98
C ALA A 41 9.97 0.32 13.85
N GLN A 42 9.06 0.77 14.72
CA GLN A 42 8.21 -0.12 15.51
C GLN A 42 7.20 -0.85 14.61
N PHE A 43 6.60 -0.14 13.67
CA PHE A 43 5.62 -0.71 12.75
C PHE A 43 6.24 -1.68 11.74
N ALA A 44 7.48 -1.41 11.32
CA ALA A 44 8.31 -2.30 10.51
C ALA A 44 8.56 -3.62 11.21
N ARG A 45 8.92 -3.59 12.50
CA ARG A 45 9.08 -4.82 13.31
C ARG A 45 7.78 -5.62 13.38
N LYS A 46 6.63 -4.96 13.50
CA LYS A 46 5.31 -5.62 13.56
C LYS A 46 4.92 -6.27 12.22
N THR A 47 5.06 -5.51 11.13
CA THR A 47 4.64 -5.94 9.77
C THR A 47 5.67 -6.81 9.06
N GLY A 48 6.94 -6.74 9.44
CA GLY A 48 8.05 -7.37 8.72
C GLY A 48 8.40 -6.68 7.40
N LEU A 49 7.98 -5.43 7.20
CA LEU A 49 8.34 -4.59 6.06
C LEU A 49 9.38 -3.55 6.48
N SER A 50 10.17 -3.03 5.54
CA SER A 50 11.10 -1.93 5.86
C SER A 50 10.36 -0.62 6.10
N ASP A 51 10.94 0.26 6.92
CA ASP A 51 10.45 1.61 7.19
C ASP A 51 10.18 2.39 5.88
N SER A 52 11.10 2.30 4.92
CA SER A 52 10.98 2.93 3.61
C SER A 52 9.80 2.40 2.79
N THR A 53 9.51 1.09 2.89
CA THR A 53 8.37 0.48 2.21
C THR A 53 7.07 0.95 2.84
N LEU A 54 6.99 0.95 4.18
CA LEU A 54 5.81 1.40 4.90
C LEU A 54 5.51 2.88 4.63
N HIS A 55 6.52 3.74 4.62
CA HIS A 55 6.37 5.15 4.29
C HIS A 55 5.78 5.34 2.88
N ARG A 56 6.35 4.66 1.87
CA ARG A 56 5.86 4.75 0.48
C ARG A 56 4.46 4.19 0.29
N LEU A 57 4.12 3.10 0.99
CA LEU A 57 2.77 2.54 1.00
C LEU A 57 1.77 3.50 1.63
N GLU A 58 2.13 4.16 2.73
CA GLU A 58 1.30 5.22 3.32
C GLU A 58 1.18 6.44 2.40
N MET A 59 2.18 6.78 1.59
CA MET A 59 2.02 7.85 0.59
C MET A 59 1.17 7.44 -0.62
N GLY A 60 0.89 6.16 -0.82
CA GLY A 60 0.19 5.65 -2.01
C GLY A 60 1.04 5.71 -3.28
N GLU A 61 2.36 5.82 -3.15
CA GLU A 61 3.32 6.04 -4.25
C GLU A 61 3.91 4.76 -4.83
N GLN A 62 3.52 3.60 -4.31
CA GLN A 62 4.11 2.32 -4.68
C GLN A 62 3.05 1.27 -4.99
N ASN A 63 3.21 0.64 -6.15
CA ASN A 63 2.51 -0.60 -6.48
C ASN A 63 2.86 -1.68 -5.45
N VAL A 64 1.82 -2.27 -4.88
CA VAL A 64 1.94 -3.34 -3.89
C VAL A 64 1.70 -4.69 -4.55
N THR A 65 2.45 -5.72 -4.13
CA THR A 65 2.21 -7.09 -4.61
C THR A 65 1.16 -7.77 -3.74
N LEU A 66 0.45 -8.76 -4.29
CA LEU A 66 -0.49 -9.57 -3.50
C LEU A 66 0.20 -10.25 -2.31
N LYS A 67 1.45 -10.69 -2.47
CA LYS A 67 2.25 -11.26 -1.38
C LYS A 67 2.46 -10.28 -0.22
N THR A 68 2.67 -9.01 -0.53
CA THR A 68 2.79 -7.95 0.49
C THR A 68 1.45 -7.71 1.19
N ILE A 69 0.34 -7.74 0.45
CA ILE A 69 -1.01 -7.62 1.03
C ILE A 69 -1.30 -8.81 1.95
N GLU A 70 -1.03 -10.04 1.52
CA GLU A 70 -1.18 -11.24 2.33
C GLU A 70 -0.36 -11.17 3.62
N GLN A 71 0.92 -10.78 3.52
CA GLN A 71 1.77 -10.55 4.69
C GLN A 71 1.18 -9.50 5.64
N LEU A 72 0.64 -8.40 5.11
CA LEU A 72 -0.01 -7.37 5.93
C LEU A 72 -1.25 -7.92 6.63
N CYS A 73 -2.11 -8.66 5.92
CA CYS A 73 -3.28 -9.33 6.49
C CYS A 73 -2.89 -10.27 7.64
N ASP A 74 -1.89 -11.12 7.43
CA ASP A 74 -1.42 -12.10 8.42
C ASP A 74 -0.85 -11.44 9.69
N ARG A 75 -0.08 -10.36 9.51
CA ARG A 75 0.61 -9.65 10.59
C ARG A 75 -0.29 -8.68 11.34
N LEU A 76 -1.24 -8.05 10.65
CA LEU A 76 -2.19 -7.09 11.22
C LEU A 76 -3.52 -7.72 11.65
N LYS A 77 -3.66 -9.04 11.43
CA LYS A 77 -4.84 -9.85 11.79
C LYS A 77 -6.12 -9.24 11.21
N CYS A 78 -6.11 -9.05 9.89
CA CYS A 78 -7.22 -8.48 9.13
C CYS A 78 -7.39 -9.23 7.80
N GLY A 79 -8.57 -9.10 7.19
CA GLY A 79 -8.86 -9.55 5.84
C GLY A 79 -8.61 -8.47 4.79
N VAL A 80 -8.61 -8.87 3.51
CA VAL A 80 -8.46 -7.94 2.37
C VAL A 80 -9.61 -6.93 2.33
N SER A 81 -10.83 -7.35 2.70
CA SER A 81 -12.00 -6.47 2.77
C SER A 81 -11.87 -5.37 3.83
N ASP A 82 -11.02 -5.53 4.85
CA ASP A 82 -10.76 -4.47 5.82
C ASP A 82 -9.86 -3.36 5.25
N ILE A 83 -9.16 -3.65 4.15
CA ILE A 83 -8.21 -2.75 3.49
C ILE A 83 -8.89 -1.97 2.37
N PHE A 84 -9.69 -2.65 1.55
CA PHE A 84 -10.28 -2.10 0.33
C PHE A 84 -11.81 -2.13 0.42
N GLU A 85 -12.40 -1.01 0.85
CA GLU A 85 -13.85 -0.76 0.92
C GLU A 85 -14.28 0.33 -0.06
#